data_AF-A0A644XXW4-F1
#
_entry.id   AF-A0A644XXW4-F1
#
_cell.length_a   1.000
_cell.length_b   1.000
_cell.length_c   1.000
_cell.angle_alpha   90.00
_cell.angle_beta   90.00
_cell.angle_gamma   90.00
#
_symmetry.space_group_name_H-M   'P 1'
#
loop_
_entity.id
_entity.type
_entity.pdbx_description
1 polymer ?
#
loop_
_entity_poly.entity_id
_entity_poly.type
_entity_poly.pdbx_seq_one_letter_code
_entity_poly.pdbx_strand_id
1 'polypeptide(L)'
;MKLSKIKQAFLLSIILFTTTFTLSAQERSRYVVNDDIQLYKIHDSVYLHLAWDTLGNFGRFSSNGIVLIKNGEALMIDTPMDNAKTEILVNFIKDTLNANVKVLLIGHYHDDCLGGLKHLQDLKS
;
A
#
# COMPACT_ATOMS: atom_id res chain seq x y z
N MET A 1 -37.17 -27.81 -22.09
CA MET A 1 -36.96 -28.98 -21.21
C MET A 1 -36.76 -28.49 -19.78
N LYS A 2 -37.69 -28.74 -18.85
CA LYS A 2 -37.54 -28.30 -17.44
C LYS A 2 -36.54 -29.22 -16.73
N LEU A 3 -35.54 -28.63 -16.08
CA LEU A 3 -34.62 -29.35 -15.20
C LEU A 3 -35.38 -29.87 -13.98
N SER A 4 -35.00 -31.05 -13.48
CA SER A 4 -35.56 -31.56 -12.22
C SER A 4 -35.12 -30.66 -11.05
N LYS A 5 -35.90 -30.63 -9.96
CA LYS A 5 -35.57 -29.87 -8.74
C LYS A 5 -34.16 -30.20 -8.20
N ILE A 6 -33.73 -31.46 -8.35
CA ILE A 6 -32.38 -31.92 -7.97
C ILE A 6 -31.30 -31.25 -8.82
N LYS A 7 -31.48 -31.18 -10.14
CA LYS A 7 -30.52 -30.52 -11.04
C LYS A 7 -30.48 -29.00 -10.80
N GLN A 8 -31.62 -28.39 -10.45
CA GLN A 8 -31.68 -26.97 -10.06
C GLN A 8 -30.93 -26.71 -8.76
N ALA A 9 -31.11 -27.55 -7.73
CA ALA A 9 -30.39 -27.45 -6.47
C ALA A 9 -28.88 -27.61 -6.65
N PHE A 10 -28.45 -28.56 -7.48
CA PHE A 10 -27.04 -28.77 -7.80
C PHE A 10 -26.42 -27.61 -8.57
N LEU A 11 -27.16 -27.01 -9.52
CA LEU A 11 -26.71 -25.82 -10.24
C LEU A 11 -26.59 -24.62 -9.30
N LEU A 12 -27.55 -24.44 -8.39
CA LEU A 12 -27.52 -23.39 -7.36
C LEU A 12 -26.35 -23.58 -6.39
N SER A 13 -26.00 -24.82 -6.01
CA SER A 13 -24.85 -25.08 -5.15
C SER A 13 -23.52 -24.79 -5.84
N ILE A 14 -23.40 -25.09 -7.15
CA ILE A 14 -22.20 -24.72 -7.93
C ILE A 14 -22.07 -23.20 -7.99
N ILE A 15 -23.15 -22.48 -8.29
CA ILE A 15 -23.14 -21.01 -8.35
C ILE A 15 -22.71 -20.44 -6.99
N LEU A 16 -23.33 -20.90 -5.89
CA LEU A 16 -23.02 -20.44 -4.54
C LEU A 16 -21.57 -20.75 -4.12
N PHE A 17 -21.03 -21.89 -4.56
CA PHE A 17 -19.63 -22.24 -4.30
C PHE A 17 -18.67 -21.39 -5.14
N THR A 18 -18.98 -21.12 -6.41
CA THR A 18 -18.13 -20.28 -7.26
C THR A 18 -18.10 -18.82 -6.82
N THR A 19 -19.19 -18.29 -6.26
CA THR A 19 -19.23 -16.90 -5.78
C THR A 19 -18.44 -16.71 -4.48
N THR A 20 -18.40 -17.70 -3.58
CA THR A 20 -17.64 -17.56 -2.33
C THR A 20 -16.12 -17.58 -2.55
N PHE A 21 -15.64 -18.34 -3.53
CA PHE A 21 -14.20 -18.38 -3.86
C PHE A 21 -13.69 -17.09 -4.52
N THR A 22 -14.51 -16.40 -5.31
CA THR A 22 -14.08 -15.16 -5.98
C THR A 22 -14.08 -13.95 -5.03
N LEU A 23 -14.96 -13.91 -4.04
CA LEU A 23 -14.96 -12.83 -3.03
C LEU A 23 -13.65 -12.78 -2.22
N SER A 24 -13.08 -13.93 -1.86
CA SER A 24 -11.81 -14.01 -1.10
C SER A 24 -10.59 -13.58 -1.93
N ALA A 25 -10.65 -13.69 -3.26
CA ALA A 25 -9.53 -13.39 -4.15
C ALA A 25 -9.27 -11.89 -4.38
N GLN A 26 -10.23 -11.02 -4.03
CA GLN A 26 -10.19 -9.58 -4.34
C GLN A 26 -9.90 -8.66 -3.14
N GLU A 27 -9.56 -9.21 -1.97
CA GLU A 27 -9.15 -8.40 -0.81
C GLU A 27 -7.72 -7.86 -1.03
N ARG A 28 -7.61 -6.73 -1.75
CA ARG A 28 -6.36 -5.97 -1.78
C ARG A 28 -6.14 -5.41 -0.37
N SER A 29 -5.21 -5.99 0.38
CA SER A 29 -4.91 -5.55 1.75
C SER A 29 -4.56 -4.06 1.73
N ARG A 30 -5.46 -3.24 2.26
CA ARG A 30 -5.30 -1.80 2.44
C ARG A 30 -4.99 -1.55 3.91
N TYR A 31 -3.89 -0.86 4.15
CA TYR A 31 -3.55 -0.33 5.45
C TYR A 31 -3.87 1.15 5.47
N VAL A 32 -4.73 1.57 6.39
CA VAL A 32 -4.96 2.99 6.68
C VAL A 32 -4.06 3.33 7.86
N VAL A 33 -2.97 4.05 7.59
CA VAL A 33 -2.01 4.44 8.64
C VAL A 33 -2.57 5.65 9.40
N ASN A 34 -3.07 6.63 8.66
CA ASN A 34 -3.85 7.76 9.16
C ASN A 34 -4.65 8.40 7.99
N ASP A 35 -5.19 9.60 8.22
CA ASP A 35 -5.97 10.34 7.22
C ASP A 35 -5.16 10.73 5.97
N ASP A 36 -3.83 10.81 6.09
CA ASP A 36 -2.94 11.28 5.03
C ASP A 36 -2.06 10.17 4.43
N ILE A 37 -1.98 8.98 5.04
CA ILE A 37 -1.10 7.90 4.59
C ILE A 37 -1.87 6.59 4.51
N GLN A 38 -1.83 5.96 3.34
CA GLN A 38 -2.36 4.63 3.12
C GLN A 38 -1.35 3.75 2.37
N LEU A 39 -1.36 2.46 2.64
CA LEU A 39 -0.61 1.48 1.86
C LEU A 39 -1.55 0.47 1.23
N TYR A 40 -1.29 0.12 -0.03
CA TYR A 40 -2.00 -0.90 -0.77
C TYR A 40 -1.03 -2.01 -1.13
N LYS A 41 -1.28 -3.24 -0.65
CA LYS A 41 -0.52 -4.40 -1.11
C LYS A 41 -0.89 -4.65 -2.58
N ILE A 42 0.02 -4.35 -3.50
CA ILE A 42 -0.23 -4.49 -4.94
C ILE A 42 0.30 -5.82 -5.50
N HIS A 43 1.29 -6.40 -4.82
CA HIS A 43 1.83 -7.74 -5.06
C HIS A 43 2.42 -8.27 -3.74
N ASP A 44 2.82 -9.54 -3.71
CA ASP A 44 3.62 -10.07 -2.60
C ASP A 44 4.89 -9.24 -2.40
N SER A 45 5.02 -8.73 -1.17
CA SER A 45 6.09 -7.85 -0.69
C SER A 45 6.24 -6.52 -1.45
N VAL A 46 5.23 -6.11 -2.23
CA VAL A 46 5.19 -4.81 -2.92
C VAL A 46 3.97 -4.03 -2.47
N TYR A 47 4.22 -2.84 -1.93
CA TYR A 47 3.19 -1.95 -1.42
C TYR A 47 3.27 -0.61 -2.13
N LEU A 48 2.14 -0.10 -2.60
CA LEU A 48 2.03 1.30 -2.98
C LEU A 48 1.76 2.09 -1.71
N HIS A 49 2.60 3.07 -1.39
CA HIS A 49 2.28 4.07 -0.37
C HIS A 49 1.69 5.30 -1.06
N LEU A 50 0.59 5.79 -0.53
CA LEU A 50 -0.10 6.99 -0.97
C LEU A 50 -0.05 7.99 0.18
N ALA A 51 0.51 9.17 -0.08
CA ALA A 51 0.60 10.26 0.87
C ALA A 51 -0.19 11.47 0.36
N TRP A 52 -1.00 12.07 1.24
CA TRP A 52 -1.77 13.28 0.96
C TRP A 52 -1.04 14.52 1.47
N ASP A 53 -1.09 15.57 0.66
CA ASP A 53 -0.57 16.89 1.00
C ASP A 53 -1.55 17.98 0.58
N THR A 54 -1.43 19.15 1.18
CA THR A 54 -2.27 20.31 0.86
C THR A 54 -1.40 21.54 0.64
N LEU A 55 -1.44 22.09 -0.57
CA LEU A 55 -0.73 23.33 -0.92
C LEU A 55 -1.74 24.39 -1.35
N GLY A 56 -1.55 25.63 -0.88
CA GLY A 56 -2.56 26.70 -1.03
C GLY A 56 -3.05 26.92 -2.46
N ASN A 57 -2.16 26.80 -3.45
CA ASN A 57 -2.49 27.02 -4.87
C ASN A 57 -3.06 25.78 -5.58
N PHE A 58 -2.94 24.59 -4.99
CA PHE A 58 -3.27 23.30 -5.61
C PHE A 58 -4.37 22.53 -4.88
N GLY A 59 -4.73 22.95 -3.66
CA GLY A 59 -5.65 22.20 -2.81
C GLY A 59 -5.01 20.93 -2.26
N ARG A 60 -5.85 19.95 -1.91
CA ARG A 60 -5.41 18.64 -1.42
C ARG A 60 -5.17 17.69 -2.58
N PHE A 61 -3.97 17.11 -2.65
CA PHE A 61 -3.58 16.16 -3.67
C PHE A 61 -2.76 15.03 -3.04
N SER A 62 -2.59 13.93 -3.78
CA SER A 62 -1.79 12.81 -3.33
C SER A 62 -0.58 12.59 -4.23
N SER A 63 0.48 12.08 -3.64
CA SER A 63 1.61 11.46 -4.33
C SER A 63 1.70 9.98 -3.96
N ASN A 64 2.27 9.19 -4.86
CA ASN A 64 2.43 7.76 -4.68
C ASN A 64 3.91 7.41 -4.73
N GLY A 65 4.31 6.44 -3.91
CA GLY A 65 5.56 5.73 -4.09
C GLY A 65 5.40 4.23 -3.80
N ILE A 66 6.51 3.51 -3.76
CA ILE A 66 6.54 2.05 -3.61
C ILE A 66 7.41 1.66 -2.41
N VAL A 67 6.99 0.61 -1.70
CA VAL A 67 7.81 -0.10 -0.72
C VAL A 67 7.95 -1.54 -1.19
N LEU A 68 9.18 -1.96 -1.47
CA LEU A 68 9.55 -3.34 -1.75
C LEU A 68 10.22 -3.94 -0.53
N ILE A 69 9.71 -5.06 -0.03
CA ILE A 69 10.25 -5.73 1.16
C ILE A 69 10.93 -7.05 0.76
N LYS A 70 12.12 -7.29 1.29
CA LYS A 70 12.82 -8.58 1.16
C LYS A 70 13.66 -8.81 2.41
N ASN A 71 13.53 -9.99 3.03
CA ASN A 71 14.33 -10.39 4.19
C ASN A 71 14.30 -9.39 5.36
N GLY A 72 13.17 -8.73 5.62
CA GLY A 72 13.05 -7.73 6.69
C GLY A 72 13.73 -6.38 6.38
N GLU A 73 14.14 -6.17 5.13
CA GLU A 73 14.65 -4.90 4.63
C GLU A 73 13.69 -4.33 3.58
N ALA A 74 13.52 -3.02 3.60
CA ALA A 74 12.67 -2.29 2.69
C ALA A 74 13.50 -1.36 1.79
N LEU A 75 13.21 -1.42 0.49
CA LEU A 75 13.55 -0.41 -0.49
C LEU A 75 12.32 0.48 -0.66
N MET A 76 12.47 1.77 -0.41
CA MET A 76 11.45 2.80 -0.64
C MET A 76 11.75 3.50 -1.97
N ILE A 77 10.75 3.60 -2.83
CA ILE A 77 10.76 4.47 -4.01
C ILE A 77 9.87 5.66 -3.67
N ASP A 78 10.45 6.85 -3.73
CA ASP A 78 9.85 8.14 -3.37
C ASP A 78 9.40 8.23 -1.90
N THR A 79 9.62 9.39 -1.28
CA THR A 79 9.13 9.70 0.06
C THR A 79 7.83 10.49 0.01
N PRO A 80 7.04 10.54 1.10
CA PRO A 80 6.09 11.64 1.32
C PRO A 80 6.77 13.03 1.21
N MET A 81 5.97 14.09 1.06
CA MET A 81 6.49 15.46 0.83
C MET A 81 7.22 16.09 2.01
N ASP A 82 7.22 15.44 3.18
CA ASP A 82 7.92 15.95 4.36
C ASP A 82 8.45 14.83 5.26
N ASN A 83 9.35 15.24 6.16
CA ASN A 83 10.00 14.35 7.12
C ASN A 83 9.02 13.72 8.13
N ALA A 84 7.96 14.42 8.53
CA ALA A 84 7.03 13.92 9.54
C ALA A 84 6.16 12.78 8.99
N LYS A 85 5.63 12.95 7.77
CA LYS A 85 4.90 11.88 7.07
C LYS A 85 5.82 10.71 6.73
N THR A 86 7.07 11.00 6.36
CA THR A 86 8.07 9.96 6.10
C THR A 86 8.38 9.15 7.36
N GLU A 87 8.51 9.79 8.52
CA GLU A 87 8.68 9.12 9.81
C GLU A 87 7.50 8.19 10.14
N ILE A 88 6.26 8.68 9.96
CA ILE A 88 5.06 7.87 10.17
C ILE A 88 5.08 6.63 9.26
N LEU A 89 5.41 6.82 7.98
CA LEU A 89 5.49 5.72 7.02
C LEU A 89 6.60 4.72 7.39
N VAL A 90 7.78 5.20 7.78
CA VAL A 90 8.91 4.34 8.20
C VAL A 90 8.54 3.52 9.44
N ASN A 91 7.94 4.16 10.45
CA ASN A 91 7.50 3.47 11.66
C ASN A 91 6.42 2.43 11.33
N PHE A 92 5.48 2.74 10.44
CA PHE A 92 4.50 1.75 9.97
C PHE A 92 5.16 0.54 9.29
N ILE A 93 6.12 0.77 8.39
CA ILE A 93 6.85 -0.30 7.70
C ILE A 93 7.61 -1.17 8.72
N LYS A 94 8.21 -0.56 9.73
CA LYS A 94 8.92 -1.26 10.80
C LYS A 94 7.99 -2.09 11.68
N ASP A 95 6.98 -1.46 12.23
CA ASP A 95 6.18 -2.04 13.32
C ASP A 95 5.09 -2.98 12.81
N THR A 96 4.58 -2.74 11.59
CA THR A 96 3.48 -3.53 11.00
C THR A 96 3.97 -4.49 9.92
N LEU A 97 4.91 -4.06 9.07
CA LEU A 97 5.44 -4.89 7.98
C LEU A 97 6.73 -5.61 8.36
N ASN A 98 7.22 -5.44 9.59
CA ASN A 98 8.43 -6.07 10.13
C ASN A 98 9.66 -5.85 9.23
N ALA A 99 9.80 -4.64 8.67
CA ALA A 99 10.88 -4.30 7.75
C ALA A 99 11.56 -2.97 8.07
N ASN A 100 12.86 -2.88 7.86
CA ASN A 100 13.63 -1.64 8.04
C ASN A 100 13.91 -0.99 6.69
N VAL A 101 13.61 0.29 6.53
CA VAL A 101 13.95 1.04 5.31
C VAL A 101 15.48 1.21 5.24
N LYS A 102 16.10 0.64 4.21
CA LYS A 102 17.58 0.66 4.01
C LYS A 102 18.00 1.43 2.78
N VAL A 103 17.17 1.38 1.74
CA VAL A 103 17.45 1.97 0.44
C VAL A 103 16.30 2.91 0.09
N LEU A 104 16.66 4.11 -0.38
CA LEU A 104 15.75 5.06 -0.99
C LEU A 104 16.15 5.22 -2.46
N LEU A 105 15.19 5.06 -3.36
CA LEU A 105 15.30 5.43 -4.77
C LEU A 105 14.40 6.64 -5.00
N ILE A 106 14.98 7.76 -5.43
CA ILE A 106 14.27 9.01 -5.69
C ILE A 106 14.01 9.09 -7.19
N GLY A 107 12.74 9.25 -7.59
CA GLY A 107 12.33 9.36 -8.98
C GLY A 107 12.76 10.68 -9.62
N HIS A 108 12.61 11.80 -8.92
CA HIS A 108 13.03 13.13 -9.37
C HIS A 108 13.22 14.13 -8.20
N TYR A 109 13.56 15.38 -8.51
CA TYR A 109 14.10 16.35 -7.53
C TYR A 109 13.05 17.17 -6.74
N HIS A 110 11.76 16.82 -6.78
CA HIS A 110 10.72 17.52 -6.04
C HIS A 110 10.35 16.83 -4.73
N ASP A 111 9.72 17.58 -3.82
CA ASP A 111 9.40 17.14 -2.47
C ASP A 111 8.54 15.86 -2.44
N ASP A 112 7.65 15.65 -3.42
CA ASP A 112 6.84 14.43 -3.55
C ASP A 112 7.65 13.16 -3.85
N CYS A 113 8.96 13.28 -4.07
CA CYS A 113 9.89 12.17 -4.16
C CYS A 113 11.01 12.19 -3.10
N LEU A 114 11.35 13.36 -2.54
CA LEU A 114 12.51 13.51 -1.64
C LEU A 114 12.31 14.37 -0.38
N GLY A 115 11.10 14.83 -0.09
CA GLY A 115 10.80 15.68 1.06
C GLY A 115 11.12 15.04 2.42
N GLY A 116 11.17 13.71 2.46
CA GLY A 116 11.58 12.89 3.60
C GLY A 116 13.06 12.53 3.69
N LEU A 117 13.90 13.02 2.77
CA LEU A 117 15.29 12.59 2.64
C LEU A 117 16.09 12.79 3.94
N LYS A 118 15.88 13.92 4.63
CA LYS A 118 16.59 14.23 5.87
C LYS A 118 16.28 13.19 6.94
N HIS A 119 15.02 12.85 7.16
CA HIS A 119 14.62 11.82 8.12
C HIS A 119 15.32 10.48 7.84
N LEU A 120 15.37 10.06 6.57
CA LEU A 120 16.03 8.81 6.19
C LEU A 120 17.56 8.84 6.33
N GLN A 121 18.19 10.01 6.26
CA GLN A 121 19.62 10.19 6.58
C GLN A 121 19.88 10.10 8.08
N ASP A 122 19.01 10.70 8.90
CA ASP A 122 19.10 10.69 10.37
C ASP A 122 18.87 9.27 10.95
N LEU A 123 18.18 8.37 10.26
CA LEU A 123 18.06 6.95 10.67
C LEU A 123 19.36 6.16 10.53
N LYS A 124 20.34 6.66 9.77
CA LYS A 124 21.62 5.99 9.54
C LYS A 124 22.72 6.45 10.50
N SER A 125 22.51 7.53 11.25
CA SER A 125 23.40 8.00 12.32
C SER A 125 23.13 7.27 13.62
#